data_AF-A0A9D4FV54-F1
#
_entry.id   AF-A0A9D4FV54-F1
#
_cell.length_a   1.000
_cell.length_b   1.000
_cell.length_c   1.000
_cell.angle_alpha   90.00
_cell.angle_beta   90.00
_cell.angle_gamma   90.00
#
_symmetry.space_group_name_H-M   'P 1'
#
loop_
_entity.id
_entity.type
_entity.pdbx_description
1 polymer ?
#
loop_
_entity_poly.entity_id
_entity_poly.type
_entity_poly.pdbx_seq_one_letter_code
_entity_poly.pdbx_strand_id
1 'polypeptide(L)'
;MYISSFYLDYIREINGIPVRVYGDRGTENSIVRDVQMALRWTDADQYQGILSFVYVSSNRNVRFERFWRSLREMCGNVWMNHFKDMSDFGLLDTSDSVHLECIRYCFLPVISKDLNEVCNIWNTHRVRRNNRISCPAGKPDVLFFQPEVYGARYCKIPLVDNRELNDVEREYSQCHPELGVSQKFLTIGRAAVGDLNLQYPPRNREEGTELFVAITMYIERLV
;
A
#
# COMPACT_ATOMS: atom_id res chain seq x y z
N MET A 1 7.51 2.43 -12.09
CA MET A 1 6.53 1.51 -11.49
C MET A 1 6.10 2.10 -10.15
N TYR A 2 4.85 1.96 -9.72
CA TYR A 2 4.34 2.65 -8.52
C TYR A 2 4.92 2.15 -7.19
N ILE A 3 5.53 0.97 -7.18
CA ILE A 3 6.09 0.39 -5.94
C ILE A 3 7.30 1.16 -5.41
N SER A 4 8.12 1.75 -6.28
CA SER A 4 9.24 2.59 -5.85
C SER A 4 8.76 3.88 -5.19
N SER A 5 7.69 4.52 -5.68
CA SER A 5 7.16 5.73 -5.04
C SER A 5 6.65 5.43 -3.63
N PHE A 6 5.90 4.34 -3.43
CA PHE A 6 5.47 3.93 -2.08
C PHE A 6 6.65 3.66 -1.15
N TYR A 7 7.74 3.07 -1.65
CA TYR A 7 8.92 2.82 -0.85
C TYR A 7 9.66 4.12 -0.46
N LEU A 8 9.79 5.06 -1.39
CA LEU A 8 10.41 6.36 -1.13
C LEU A 8 9.56 7.21 -0.17
N ASP A 9 8.23 7.19 -0.32
CA ASP A 9 7.31 7.85 0.61
C ASP A 9 7.44 7.28 2.03
N TYR A 10 7.57 5.95 2.15
CA TYR A 10 7.84 5.32 3.44
C TYR A 10 9.17 5.77 4.04
N ILE A 11 10.26 5.85 3.25
CA ILE A 11 11.57 6.34 3.72
C ILE A 11 11.45 7.79 4.25
N ARG A 12 10.69 8.64 3.56
CA ARG A 12 10.40 10.01 3.99
C ARG A 12 9.61 10.03 5.30
N GLU A 13 8.56 9.22 5.40
CA GLU A 13 7.71 9.09 6.58
C GLU A 13 8.51 8.70 7.83
N ILE A 14 9.38 7.69 7.70
CA ILE A 14 10.19 7.23 8.84
C ILE A 14 11.46 8.07 9.06
N ASN A 15 11.68 9.09 8.22
CA ASN A 15 12.88 9.94 8.19
C ASN A 15 14.18 9.13 8.26
N GLY A 16 14.29 8.10 7.42
CA GLY A 16 15.48 7.25 7.39
C GLY A 16 15.38 6.06 6.45
N ILE A 17 16.55 5.58 6.01
CA ILE A 17 16.66 4.47 5.08
C ILE A 17 16.86 3.18 5.88
N PRO A 18 16.08 2.11 5.66
CA PRO A 18 16.29 0.84 6.34
C PRO A 18 17.72 0.32 6.15
N VAL A 19 18.33 -0.20 7.22
CA VAL A 19 19.67 -0.81 7.11
C VAL A 19 19.64 -2.03 6.19
N ARG A 20 18.55 -2.81 6.26
CA ARG A 20 18.29 -3.94 5.36
C ARG A 20 16.82 -4.06 5.01
N VAL A 21 16.55 -4.46 3.77
CA VAL A 21 15.22 -4.86 3.28
C VAL A 21 15.24 -6.34 2.91
N TYR A 22 14.15 -7.03 3.21
CA TYR A 22 13.96 -8.44 2.88
C TYR A 22 12.79 -8.55 1.90
N GLY A 23 12.98 -9.29 0.82
CA GLY A 23 11.93 -9.53 -0.18
C GLY A 23 12.01 -10.92 -0.78
N ASP A 24 10.96 -11.34 -1.46
CA ASP A 24 10.98 -12.54 -2.30
C ASP A 24 11.51 -12.22 -3.71
N ARG A 25 11.66 -13.26 -4.54
CA ARG A 25 12.14 -13.10 -5.94
C ARG A 25 11.03 -12.68 -6.91
N GLY A 26 10.27 -11.66 -6.56
CA GLY A 26 9.32 -11.00 -7.44
C GLY A 26 9.97 -9.89 -8.30
N THR A 27 9.37 -9.61 -9.46
CA THR A 27 9.77 -8.49 -10.35
C THR A 27 9.50 -7.13 -9.72
N GLU A 28 8.47 -7.02 -8.89
CA GLU A 28 8.16 -5.76 -8.20
C GLU A 28 9.23 -5.47 -7.12
N ASN A 29 9.67 -6.51 -6.43
CA ASN A 29 10.70 -6.45 -5.41
C ASN A 29 12.09 -6.17 -5.97
N SER A 30 12.34 -6.37 -7.27
CA SER A 30 13.63 -5.99 -7.87
C SER A 30 13.80 -4.47 -7.95
N ILE A 31 12.73 -3.70 -8.12
CA ILE A 31 12.83 -2.23 -8.11
C ILE A 31 13.14 -1.71 -6.71
N VAL A 32 12.44 -2.23 -5.69
CA VAL A 32 12.74 -1.89 -4.28
C VAL A 32 14.17 -2.26 -3.94
N ARG A 33 14.66 -3.43 -4.40
CA ARG A 33 16.05 -3.84 -4.27
C ARG A 33 17.01 -2.80 -4.87
N ASP A 34 16.79 -2.42 -6.12
CA ASP A 34 17.71 -1.54 -6.84
C ASP A 34 17.75 -0.14 -6.21
N VAL A 35 16.57 0.40 -5.86
CA VAL A 35 16.46 1.66 -5.09
C VAL A 35 17.17 1.56 -3.74
N GLN A 36 16.93 0.50 -2.98
CA GLN A 36 17.56 0.28 -1.67
C GLN A 36 19.09 0.18 -1.78
N MET A 37 19.60 -0.52 -2.78
CA MET A 37 21.04 -0.67 -3.01
C MET A 37 21.69 0.65 -3.42
N ALA A 38 21.00 1.45 -4.24
CA ALA A 38 21.48 2.77 -4.68
C ALA A 38 21.58 3.73 -3.49
N LEU A 39 20.50 3.87 -2.71
CA LEU A 39 20.45 4.77 -1.54
C LEU A 39 21.44 4.41 -0.44
N ARG A 40 21.94 3.17 -0.43
CA ARG A 40 22.88 2.66 0.58
C ARG A 40 24.28 2.49 0.02
N TRP A 41 24.56 2.94 -1.20
CA TRP A 41 25.80 2.63 -1.92
C TRP A 41 27.05 3.21 -1.25
N THR A 42 26.94 4.37 -0.62
CA THR A 42 28.07 5.12 -0.04
C THR A 42 28.19 4.97 1.48
N ASP A 43 27.31 4.20 2.10
CA ASP A 43 27.29 4.02 3.55
C ASP A 43 28.45 3.16 4.06
N ALA A 44 28.82 3.31 5.33
CA ALA A 44 30.03 2.67 5.88
C ALA A 44 29.80 1.37 6.65
N ASP A 45 28.55 0.91 6.81
CA ASP A 45 28.27 -0.30 7.59
C ASP A 45 28.42 -1.60 6.78
N GLN A 46 28.43 -2.72 7.49
CA GLN A 46 28.61 -4.06 6.92
C GLN A 46 27.47 -4.52 5.97
N TYR A 47 26.35 -3.80 5.93
CA TYR A 47 25.19 -4.10 5.08
C TYR A 47 24.96 -3.03 4.00
N GLN A 48 25.96 -2.21 3.68
CA GLN A 48 25.87 -1.18 2.64
C GLN A 48 25.65 -1.77 1.23
N GLY A 49 25.19 -0.92 0.30
CA GLY A 49 25.08 -1.21 -1.12
C GLY A 49 24.34 -2.51 -1.41
N ILE A 50 25.00 -3.43 -2.12
CA ILE A 50 24.40 -4.71 -2.54
C ILE A 50 23.95 -5.61 -1.37
N LEU A 51 24.51 -5.42 -0.17
CA LEU A 51 24.20 -6.22 1.02
C LEU A 51 22.98 -5.70 1.80
N SER A 52 22.47 -4.53 1.39
CA SER A 52 21.32 -3.86 2.01
C SER A 52 19.98 -4.47 1.61
N PHE A 53 19.95 -5.35 0.61
CA PHE A 53 18.77 -6.10 0.23
C PHE A 53 19.02 -7.61 0.28
N VAL A 54 18.04 -8.38 0.75
CA VAL A 54 18.17 -9.82 0.93
C VAL A 54 16.95 -10.54 0.37
N TYR A 55 17.20 -11.42 -0.59
CA TYR A 55 16.18 -12.38 -1.00
C TYR A 55 15.99 -13.45 0.06
N VAL A 56 14.75 -13.62 0.50
CA VAL A 56 14.36 -14.68 1.46
C VAL A 56 13.66 -15.83 0.75
N SER A 57 13.92 -17.05 1.22
CA SER A 57 13.15 -18.23 0.78
C SER A 57 11.72 -18.19 1.33
N SER A 58 10.80 -18.91 0.70
CA SER A 58 9.40 -19.04 1.14
C SER A 58 9.27 -19.41 2.62
N ASN A 59 10.09 -20.35 3.11
CA ASN A 59 10.12 -20.77 4.51
C ASN A 59 10.45 -19.63 5.50
N ARG A 60 11.16 -18.59 5.05
CA ARG A 60 11.45 -17.39 5.84
C ARG A 60 10.42 -16.28 5.62
N ASN A 61 9.57 -16.39 4.59
CA ASN A 61 8.49 -15.46 4.27
C ASN A 61 7.22 -15.64 5.14
N VAL A 62 7.22 -16.65 6.03
CA VAL A 62 6.07 -17.01 6.90
C VAL A 62 5.50 -15.80 7.67
N ARG A 63 6.34 -14.85 8.09
CA ARG A 63 5.86 -13.66 8.81
C ARG A 63 5.03 -12.74 7.92
N PHE A 64 5.47 -12.52 6.68
CA PHE A 64 4.73 -11.74 5.70
C PHE A 64 3.43 -12.45 5.31
N GLU A 65 3.47 -13.77 5.08
CA GLU A 65 2.27 -14.55 4.78
C GLU A 65 1.23 -14.52 5.92
N ARG A 66 1.69 -14.54 7.18
CA ARG A 66 0.80 -14.37 8.34
C ARG A 66 0.16 -12.99 8.36
N PHE A 67 0.93 -11.94 8.10
CA PHE A 67 0.38 -10.59 7.99
C PHE A 67 -0.67 -10.50 6.88
N TRP A 68 -0.39 -11.03 5.68
CA TRP A 68 -1.34 -11.05 4.58
C TRP A 68 -2.63 -11.79 4.91
N ARG A 69 -2.55 -12.89 5.68
CA ARG A 69 -3.74 -13.57 6.20
C ARG A 69 -4.53 -12.66 7.13
N SER A 70 -3.88 -12.05 8.11
CA SER A 70 -4.55 -11.14 9.05
C SER A 70 -5.17 -9.95 8.34
N LEU A 71 -4.52 -9.36 7.33
CA LEU A 71 -5.08 -8.28 6.51
C LEU A 71 -6.38 -8.72 5.81
N ARG A 72 -6.38 -9.93 5.22
CA ARG A 72 -7.60 -10.49 4.60
C ARG A 72 -8.71 -10.71 5.62
N GLU A 73 -8.38 -11.23 6.79
CA GLU A 73 -9.36 -11.46 7.87
C GLU A 73 -9.93 -10.14 8.42
N MET A 74 -9.12 -9.10 8.55
CA MET A 74 -9.54 -7.80 9.10
C MET A 74 -10.40 -6.97 8.13
N CYS A 75 -10.02 -6.90 6.85
CA CYS A 75 -10.80 -6.12 5.86
C CYS A 75 -10.87 -6.76 4.46
N GLY A 76 -9.84 -7.49 4.02
CA GLY A 76 -9.73 -7.89 2.61
C GLY A 76 -10.87 -8.80 2.14
N ASN A 77 -11.30 -9.76 2.96
CA ASN A 77 -12.39 -10.68 2.60
C ASN A 77 -13.72 -9.95 2.39
N VAL A 78 -13.96 -8.87 3.13
CA VAL A 78 -15.17 -8.05 3.02
C VAL A 78 -15.25 -7.41 1.63
N TRP A 79 -14.14 -6.84 1.15
CA TRP A 79 -14.04 -6.22 -0.16
C TRP A 79 -14.04 -7.24 -1.29
N MET A 80 -13.31 -8.36 -1.13
CA MET A 80 -13.29 -9.44 -2.12
C MET A 80 -14.69 -10.01 -2.36
N ASN A 81 -15.44 -10.28 -1.29
CA ASN A 81 -16.82 -10.78 -1.41
C ASN A 81 -17.73 -9.72 -2.03
N HIS A 82 -17.60 -8.45 -1.63
CA HIS A 82 -18.42 -7.37 -2.19
C HIS A 82 -18.26 -7.24 -3.72
N PHE A 83 -17.02 -7.20 -4.22
CA PHE A 83 -16.80 -7.12 -5.68
C PHE A 83 -17.19 -8.40 -6.40
N LYS A 84 -17.03 -9.56 -5.76
CA LYS A 84 -17.52 -10.82 -6.30
C LYS A 84 -19.04 -10.79 -6.46
N ASP A 85 -19.77 -10.35 -5.43
CA ASP A 85 -21.23 -10.24 -5.46
C ASP A 85 -21.67 -9.27 -6.57
N MET A 86 -21.03 -8.10 -6.69
CA MET A 86 -21.30 -7.16 -7.79
C MET A 86 -21.13 -7.80 -9.17
N SER A 87 -20.11 -8.65 -9.34
CA SER A 87 -19.87 -9.35 -10.60
C SER A 87 -20.90 -10.45 -10.84
N ASP A 88 -21.21 -11.25 -9.81
CA ASP A 88 -22.22 -12.32 -9.88
C ASP A 88 -23.62 -11.78 -10.19
N PHE A 89 -23.96 -10.58 -9.70
CA PHE A 89 -25.22 -9.88 -10.02
C PHE A 89 -25.21 -9.16 -11.38
N GLY A 90 -24.10 -9.20 -12.12
CA GLY A 90 -23.97 -8.56 -13.43
C GLY A 90 -23.84 -7.03 -13.38
N LEU A 91 -23.55 -6.44 -12.21
CA LEU A 91 -23.27 -5.01 -12.08
C LEU A 91 -21.84 -4.67 -12.54
N LEU A 92 -20.90 -5.58 -12.28
CA LEU A 92 -19.48 -5.39 -12.57
C LEU A 92 -19.01 -6.36 -13.65
N ASP A 93 -18.62 -5.81 -14.80
CA ASP A 93 -17.79 -6.51 -15.77
C ASP A 93 -16.30 -6.27 -15.47
N THR A 94 -15.61 -7.31 -15.00
CA THR A 94 -14.17 -7.25 -14.71
C THR A 94 -13.29 -7.23 -15.95
N SER A 95 -13.86 -7.50 -17.14
CA SER A 95 -13.15 -7.41 -18.42
C SER A 95 -13.21 -6.00 -19.02
N ASP A 96 -14.13 -5.15 -18.54
CA ASP A 96 -14.25 -3.76 -18.99
C ASP A 96 -13.32 -2.83 -18.19
N SER A 97 -12.37 -2.23 -18.91
CA SER A 97 -11.45 -1.23 -18.37
C SER A 97 -12.16 -0.02 -17.73
N VAL A 98 -13.31 0.42 -18.26
CA VAL A 98 -14.10 1.54 -17.74
C VAL A 98 -14.71 1.17 -16.39
N HIS A 99 -15.24 -0.04 -16.26
CA HIS A 99 -15.74 -0.56 -14.98
C HIS A 99 -14.61 -0.65 -13.95
N LEU A 100 -13.42 -1.11 -14.34
CA LEU A 100 -12.26 -1.17 -13.44
C LEU A 100 -11.76 0.22 -13.00
N GLU A 101 -11.83 1.23 -13.85
CA GLU A 101 -11.57 2.61 -13.46
C GLU A 101 -12.68 3.17 -12.55
N CYS A 102 -13.95 2.87 -12.84
CA CYS A 102 -15.08 3.27 -12.01
C CYS A 102 -15.01 2.68 -10.61
N ILE A 103 -14.62 1.40 -10.47
CA ILE A 103 -14.38 0.78 -9.17
C ILE A 103 -13.35 1.57 -8.38
N ARG A 104 -12.20 1.87 -9.01
CA ARG A 104 -11.12 2.61 -8.34
C ARG A 104 -11.58 3.99 -7.91
N TYR A 105 -12.29 4.72 -8.78
CA TYR A 105 -12.82 6.04 -8.45
C TYR A 105 -13.81 6.02 -7.27
N CYS A 106 -14.73 5.05 -7.26
CA CYS A 106 -15.81 4.99 -6.28
C CYS A 106 -15.34 4.41 -4.94
N PHE A 107 -14.57 3.31 -4.96
CA PHE A 107 -14.31 2.53 -3.76
C PHE A 107 -12.94 2.79 -3.13
N LEU A 108 -11.95 3.30 -3.88
CA LEU A 108 -10.62 3.52 -3.31
C LEU A 108 -10.61 4.46 -2.10
N PRO A 109 -11.40 5.56 -2.03
CA PRO A 109 -11.48 6.38 -0.82
C PRO A 109 -11.95 5.60 0.43
N VAL A 110 -12.92 4.70 0.26
CA VAL A 110 -13.47 3.88 1.35
C VAL A 110 -12.49 2.77 1.73
N ILE A 111 -11.90 2.10 0.74
CA ILE A 111 -10.86 1.08 0.96
C ILE A 111 -9.66 1.69 1.68
N SER A 112 -9.19 2.88 1.28
CA SER A 112 -8.10 3.58 1.95
C SER A 112 -8.42 3.88 3.41
N LYS A 113 -9.66 4.29 3.72
CA LYS A 113 -10.10 4.49 5.09
C LYS A 113 -10.05 3.19 5.91
N ASP A 114 -10.56 2.09 5.35
CA ASP A 114 -10.54 0.78 6.03
C ASP A 114 -9.11 0.27 6.23
N LEU A 115 -8.23 0.44 5.23
CA LEU A 115 -6.82 0.07 5.33
C LEU A 115 -6.09 0.89 6.40
N ASN A 116 -6.39 2.18 6.52
CA ASN A 116 -5.83 3.02 7.58
C ASN A 116 -6.28 2.54 8.97
N GLU A 117 -7.54 2.11 9.12
CA GLU A 117 -8.01 1.53 10.38
C GLU A 117 -7.30 0.20 10.69
N VAL A 118 -7.09 -0.65 9.67
CA VAL A 118 -6.29 -1.86 9.83
C VAL A 118 -4.85 -1.54 10.27
N CYS A 119 -4.22 -0.52 9.68
CA CYS A 119 -2.90 -0.05 10.11
C CYS A 119 -2.92 0.36 11.59
N ASN A 120 -3.92 1.13 12.04
CA ASN A 120 -4.04 1.53 13.44
C ASN A 120 -4.18 0.32 14.39
N ILE A 121 -5.07 -0.62 14.05
CA ILE A 121 -5.29 -1.84 14.84
C ILE A 121 -4.00 -2.68 14.88
N TRP A 122 -3.39 -2.90 13.72
CA TRP A 122 -2.18 -3.69 13.60
C TRP A 122 -0.98 -3.03 14.29
N ASN A 123 -0.86 -1.72 14.28
CA ASN A 123 0.30 -1.05 14.87
C ASN A 123 0.19 -0.90 16.39
N THR A 124 -1.04 -0.84 16.92
CA THR A 124 -1.31 -0.65 18.35
C THR A 124 -1.61 -1.94 19.12
N HIS A 125 -1.91 -3.06 18.43
CA HIS A 125 -2.17 -4.33 19.11
C HIS A 125 -0.96 -4.81 19.91
N ARG A 126 -1.22 -5.55 20.99
CA ARG A 126 -0.15 -6.09 21.84
C ARG A 126 0.21 -7.51 21.40
N VAL A 127 1.41 -7.68 20.85
CA VAL A 127 2.01 -8.99 20.59
C VAL A 127 2.40 -9.63 21.92
N ARG A 128 1.88 -10.83 22.18
CA ARG A 128 2.19 -11.60 23.40
C ARG A 128 3.57 -12.25 23.29
N ARG A 129 4.25 -12.34 24.43
CA ARG A 129 5.53 -13.03 24.53
C ARG A 129 5.37 -14.52 24.26
N ASN A 130 6.19 -15.06 23.38
CA ASN A 130 6.28 -16.49 23.11
C ASN A 130 7.72 -16.96 23.36
N ASN A 131 7.93 -17.74 24.42
CA ASN A 131 9.27 -18.20 24.81
C ASN A 131 9.89 -19.21 23.82
N ARG A 132 9.13 -19.72 22.85
CA ARG A 132 9.61 -20.68 21.84
C ARG A 132 10.18 -20.01 20.59
N ILE A 133 9.96 -18.70 20.42
CA ILE A 133 10.33 -17.97 19.20
C ILE A 133 11.00 -16.66 19.58
N SER A 134 12.11 -16.32 18.92
CA SER A 134 12.74 -15.01 19.03
C SER A 134 11.93 -13.96 18.26
N CYS A 135 10.78 -13.58 18.82
CA CYS A 135 9.97 -12.44 18.39
C CYS A 135 9.86 -11.45 19.55
N PRO A 136 10.10 -10.14 19.32
CA PRO A 136 9.86 -9.14 20.34
C PRO A 136 8.37 -9.11 20.70
N ALA A 137 8.09 -8.99 22.00
CA ALA A 137 6.74 -8.84 22.53
C ALA A 137 6.50 -7.37 22.86
N GLY A 138 5.27 -6.89 22.72
CA GLY A 138 4.95 -5.47 22.90
C GLY A 138 4.01 -4.98 21.81
N LYS A 139 3.84 -3.66 21.75
CA LYS A 139 3.07 -3.01 20.67
C LYS A 139 4.01 -2.69 19.51
N PRO A 140 3.68 -3.05 18.25
CA PRO A 140 4.53 -2.78 17.09
C PRO A 140 5.04 -1.33 17.00
N ASP A 141 4.17 -0.33 17.20
CA ASP A 141 4.60 1.08 17.18
C ASP A 141 5.68 1.37 18.23
N VAL A 142 5.50 0.89 19.47
CA VAL A 142 6.48 1.13 20.53
C VAL A 142 7.78 0.39 20.23
N LEU A 143 7.69 -0.83 19.67
CA LEU A 143 8.87 -1.59 19.24
C LEU A 143 9.63 -0.89 18.11
N PHE A 144 8.93 -0.19 17.23
CA PHE A 144 9.51 0.51 16.08
C PHE A 144 10.07 1.89 16.44
N PHE A 145 9.31 2.70 17.18
CA PHE A 145 9.65 4.09 17.52
C PHE A 145 10.43 4.23 18.82
N GLN A 146 10.48 3.21 19.67
CA GLN A 146 11.22 3.22 20.95
C GLN A 146 11.91 1.87 21.22
N PRO A 147 12.76 1.38 20.31
CA PRO A 147 13.43 0.08 20.46
C PRO A 147 14.30 0.00 21.72
N GLU A 148 14.84 1.12 22.21
CA GLU A 148 15.70 1.19 23.41
C GLU A 148 14.99 0.67 24.67
N VAL A 149 13.68 0.88 24.76
CA VAL A 149 12.84 0.41 25.89
C VAL A 149 12.89 -1.12 26.02
N TYR A 150 13.18 -1.81 24.91
CA TYR A 150 13.27 -3.26 24.84
C TYR A 150 14.72 -3.76 24.72
N GLY A 151 15.71 -2.89 24.96
CA GLY A 151 17.13 -3.20 24.77
C GLY A 151 17.50 -3.49 23.31
N ALA A 152 16.67 -3.04 22.36
CA ALA A 152 16.94 -3.11 20.93
C ALA A 152 17.54 -1.78 20.44
N ARG A 153 17.79 -1.70 19.13
CA ARG A 153 18.38 -0.53 18.46
C ARG A 153 17.60 -0.18 17.21
N TYR A 154 17.69 1.07 16.78
CA TYR A 154 17.22 1.47 15.46
C TYR A 154 17.99 0.73 14.35
N CYS A 155 17.24 0.25 13.35
CA CYS A 155 17.77 -0.41 12.15
C CYS A 155 17.52 0.45 10.91
N LYS A 156 17.71 1.77 11.04
CA LYS A 156 17.63 2.74 9.95
C LYS A 156 18.84 3.69 9.98
N ILE A 157 19.25 4.15 8.81
CA ILE A 157 20.19 5.25 8.63
C ILE A 157 19.38 6.54 8.61
N PRO A 158 19.69 7.53 9.47
CA PRO A 158 19.00 8.82 9.45
C PRO A 158 19.13 9.49 8.08
N LEU A 159 18.02 10.01 7.57
CA LEU A 159 18.03 10.76 6.32
C LEU A 159 18.66 12.14 6.57
N VAL A 160 19.65 12.51 5.74
CA VAL A 160 20.31 13.83 5.83
C VAL A 160 19.50 14.89 5.10
N ASP A 161 19.09 14.61 3.86
CA ASP A 161 18.15 15.41 3.08
C ASP A 161 17.38 14.54 2.07
N ASN A 162 16.44 15.16 1.33
CA ASN A 162 15.62 14.47 0.34
C ASN A 162 16.19 14.50 -1.09
N ARG A 163 17.38 15.06 -1.33
CA ARG A 163 17.89 15.28 -2.70
C ARG A 163 18.08 13.95 -3.42
N GLU A 164 18.77 13.02 -2.77
CA GLU A 164 19.02 11.69 -3.32
C GLU A 164 17.71 10.93 -3.54
N LEU A 165 16.75 11.03 -2.62
CA LEU A 165 15.42 10.42 -2.80
C LEU A 165 14.68 10.99 -4.02
N ASN A 166 14.74 12.31 -4.23
CA ASN A 166 14.09 12.96 -5.37
C ASN A 166 14.76 12.59 -6.70
N ASP A 167 16.09 12.44 -6.71
CA ASP A 167 16.82 11.99 -7.89
C ASP A 167 16.45 10.55 -8.26
N VAL A 168 16.40 9.65 -7.27
CA VAL A 168 15.95 8.26 -7.45
C VAL A 168 14.48 8.19 -7.85
N GLU A 169 13.62 9.04 -7.28
CA GLU A 169 12.21 9.10 -7.65
C GLU A 169 12.02 9.45 -9.13
N ARG A 170 12.77 10.45 -9.62
CA ARG A 170 12.72 10.88 -11.03
C ARG A 170 13.17 9.78 -12.01
N GLU A 171 14.14 8.96 -11.61
CA GLU A 171 14.73 7.93 -12.48
C GLU A 171 13.98 6.58 -12.41
N TYR A 172 13.56 6.15 -11.21
CA TYR A 172 13.05 4.80 -10.97
C TYR A 172 11.55 4.75 -10.63
N SER A 173 10.89 5.89 -10.45
CA SER A 173 9.48 5.93 -10.02
C SER A 173 8.57 6.51 -11.10
N GLN A 174 7.29 6.16 -11.00
CA GLN A 174 6.22 6.78 -11.77
C GLN A 174 5.23 7.33 -10.77
N CYS A 175 4.78 8.57 -10.98
CA CYS A 175 3.69 9.12 -10.20
C CYS A 175 2.45 8.26 -10.45
N HIS A 176 1.88 7.72 -9.38
CA HIS A 176 0.61 7.01 -9.49
C HIS A 176 -0.50 8.03 -9.75
N PRO A 177 -1.38 7.79 -10.72
CA PRO A 177 -2.46 8.73 -10.99
C PRO A 177 -3.39 8.86 -9.79
N GLU A 178 -4.04 10.01 -9.64
CA GLU A 178 -5.03 10.26 -8.59
C GLU A 178 -6.09 9.14 -8.62
N LEU A 179 -6.31 8.48 -7.48
CA LEU A 179 -7.21 7.34 -7.32
C LEU A 179 -6.91 6.11 -8.20
N GLY A 180 -5.78 6.07 -8.93
CA GLY A 180 -5.46 4.97 -9.84
C GLY A 180 -6.27 4.95 -11.12
N VAL A 181 -6.89 6.07 -11.48
CA VAL A 181 -7.71 6.22 -12.70
C VAL A 181 -7.03 7.14 -13.70
N SER A 182 -7.28 6.94 -14.99
CA SER A 182 -6.79 7.85 -16.01
C SER A 182 -7.34 9.27 -15.83
N GLN A 183 -6.60 10.27 -16.30
CA GLN A 183 -7.05 11.66 -16.25
C GLN A 183 -8.38 11.88 -17.00
N LYS A 184 -8.59 11.11 -18.09
CA LYS A 184 -9.83 11.11 -18.86
C LYS A 184 -10.99 10.63 -18.00
N PHE A 185 -10.83 9.49 -17.34
CA PHE A 185 -11.87 8.96 -16.45
C PHE A 185 -12.13 9.88 -15.27
N LEU A 186 -11.09 10.43 -14.64
CA LEU A 186 -11.24 11.38 -13.54
C LEU A 186 -12.09 12.59 -13.91
N THR A 187 -11.91 13.11 -15.13
CA THR A 187 -12.71 14.23 -15.66
C THR A 187 -14.17 13.84 -15.82
N ILE A 188 -14.44 12.66 -16.40
CA ILE A 188 -15.79 12.15 -16.61
C ILE A 188 -16.48 11.84 -15.27
N GLY A 189 -15.78 11.18 -14.33
CA GLY A 189 -16.30 10.86 -13.01
C GLY A 189 -16.65 12.11 -12.20
N ARG A 190 -15.82 13.17 -12.26
CA ARG A 190 -16.13 14.46 -11.63
C ARG A 190 -17.34 15.15 -12.27
N ALA A 191 -17.45 15.11 -13.60
CA ALA A 191 -18.61 15.64 -14.31
C ALA A 191 -19.90 14.89 -13.92
N ALA A 192 -19.87 13.55 -13.91
CA ALA A 192 -21.01 12.72 -13.50
C ALA A 192 -21.46 13.03 -12.06
N VAL A 193 -20.51 13.17 -11.13
CA VAL A 193 -20.80 13.54 -9.74
C VAL A 193 -21.47 14.92 -9.65
N GLY A 194 -21.00 15.90 -10.44
CA GLY A 194 -21.57 17.25 -10.47
C GLY A 194 -22.97 17.29 -11.10
N ASP A 195 -23.12 16.69 -12.28
CA ASP A 195 -24.37 16.73 -13.06
C ASP A 195 -25.51 15.99 -12.36
N LEU A 196 -25.20 14.88 -11.69
CA LEU A 196 -26.16 14.07 -10.95
C LEU A 196 -26.28 14.47 -9.47
N ASN A 197 -25.52 15.48 -9.02
CA ASN A 197 -25.45 15.96 -7.63
C ASN A 197 -25.22 14.81 -6.63
N LEU A 198 -24.24 13.95 -6.94
CA LEU A 198 -23.90 12.78 -6.14
C LEU A 198 -22.98 13.15 -4.98
N GLN A 199 -23.08 12.41 -3.87
CA GLN A 199 -22.15 12.54 -2.75
C GLN A 199 -20.79 11.93 -3.13
N TYR A 200 -19.71 12.69 -2.97
CA TYR A 200 -18.33 12.20 -3.15
C TYR A 200 -17.38 12.80 -2.10
N PRO A 201 -16.44 12.02 -1.53
CA PRO A 201 -16.32 10.57 -1.65
C PRO A 201 -17.47 9.83 -0.94
N PRO A 202 -17.77 8.57 -1.33
CA PRO A 202 -18.74 7.76 -0.60
C PRO A 202 -18.22 7.41 0.80
N ARG A 203 -19.14 7.18 1.75
CA ARG A 203 -18.80 6.96 3.16
C ARG A 203 -18.64 5.50 3.54
N ASN A 204 -19.25 4.60 2.77
CA ASN A 204 -19.32 3.15 3.01
C ASN A 204 -19.44 2.40 1.68
N ARG A 205 -19.53 1.07 1.75
CA ARG A 205 -19.59 0.18 0.58
C ARG A 205 -20.87 0.39 -0.21
N GLU A 206 -21.98 0.56 0.49
CA GLU A 206 -23.31 0.70 -0.09
C GLU A 206 -23.40 1.98 -0.93
N GLU A 207 -22.96 3.13 -0.37
CA GLU A 207 -22.82 4.39 -1.12
C GLU A 207 -21.82 4.27 -2.28
N GLY A 208 -20.76 3.48 -2.10
CA GLY A 208 -19.81 3.18 -3.18
C GLY A 208 -20.46 2.43 -4.34
N THR A 209 -21.34 1.46 -4.05
CA THR A 209 -22.10 0.73 -5.07
C THR A 209 -23.11 1.63 -5.77
N GLU A 210 -23.84 2.47 -5.03
CA GLU A 210 -24.77 3.44 -5.60
C GLU A 210 -24.05 4.42 -6.55
N LEU A 211 -22.91 4.95 -6.11
CA LEU A 211 -22.07 5.83 -6.92
C LEU A 211 -21.56 5.12 -8.18
N PHE A 212 -21.10 3.88 -8.05
CA PHE A 212 -20.63 3.07 -9.18
C PHE A 212 -21.73 2.91 -10.24
N VAL A 213 -22.93 2.49 -9.83
CA VAL A 213 -24.07 2.30 -10.75
C VAL A 213 -24.47 3.64 -11.40
N ALA A 214 -24.52 4.72 -10.64
CA ALA A 214 -24.88 6.03 -11.18
C ALA A 214 -23.88 6.51 -12.25
N ILE A 215 -22.58 6.33 -12.00
CA ILE A 215 -21.52 6.74 -12.94
C ILE A 215 -21.49 5.85 -14.17
N THR A 216 -21.63 4.53 -14.04
CA THR A 216 -21.64 3.64 -15.23
C THR A 216 -22.84 3.95 -16.12
N MET A 217 -24.03 4.13 -15.56
CA MET A 217 -25.23 4.54 -16.33
C MET A 217 -25.08 5.92 -16.97
N TYR A 218 -24.38 6.86 -16.32
CA TYR A 218 -24.08 8.17 -16.91
C TYR A 218 -23.16 8.02 -18.12
N ILE A 219 -22.11 7.21 -18.02
CA ILE A 219 -21.15 6.97 -19.11
C ILE A 219 -21.82 6.27 -20.29
N GLU A 220 -22.66 5.27 -20.04
CA GLU A 220 -23.42 4.56 -21.09
C GLU A 220 -24.33 5.49 -21.90
N ARG A 221 -24.80 6.60 -21.33
CA ARG A 221 -25.63 7.60 -22.04
C ARG A 221 -24.82 8.56 -22.91
N LEU A 222 -23.50 8.62 -22.71
CA LEU A 222 -22.60 9.48 -23.48
C LEU A 222 -22.01 8.79 -24.72
N VAL A 223 -22.17 7.47 -24.81
CA VAL A 223 -21.71 6.61 -25.93
C VAL A 223 -22.87 6.31 -26.86
#